data_AF-A0A8H4TP28-F1
#
_entry.id   AF-A0A8H4TP28-F1
#
_cell.length_a   1.000
_cell.length_b   1.000
_cell.length_c   1.000
_cell.angle_alpha   90.00
_cell.angle_beta   90.00
_cell.angle_gamma   90.00
#
_symmetry.space_group_name_H-M   'P 1'
#
loop_
_entity.id
_entity.type
_entity.pdbx_description
1 polymer ?
#
loop_
_entity_poly.entity_id
_entity_poly.type
_entity_poly.pdbx_seq_one_letter_code
_entity_poly.pdbx_strand_id
1 'polypeptide(L)' 'MSSKPTNQSSPEFTSYYLQRATQELSEDLNKVRNAEDFKADSIPFLVHALQQGAGLFSVEDQKRVVAAPKAKDRDA' A
#
# COMPACT_ATOMS: atom_id res chain seq x y z
N MET A 1 -25.32 1.02 -13.72
CA MET A 1 -24.13 1.58 -13.05
C MET A 1 -23.35 0.40 -12.48
N SER A 2 -22.26 0.00 -13.12
CA SER A 2 -21.48 -1.16 -12.66
C SER A 2 -20.70 -0.77 -11.41
N SER A 3 -21.14 -1.27 -10.26
CA SER A 3 -20.39 -1.26 -9.01
C SER A 3 -19.08 -2.01 -9.23
N LYS A 4 -18.00 -1.25 -9.40
CA LYS A 4 -16.63 -1.76 -9.44
C LYS A 4 -16.44 -2.62 -8.18
N PRO A 5 -16.02 -3.90 -8.27
CA PRO A 5 -15.79 -4.69 -7.08
C PRO A 5 -14.74 -3.93 -6.26
N THR A 6 -15.12 -3.53 -5.04
CA THR A 6 -14.16 -3.15 -4.01
C THR A 6 -13.31 -4.38 -3.76
N ASN A 7 -12.22 -4.47 -4.50
CA ASN A 7 -11.22 -5.51 -4.36
C ASN A 7 -10.50 -5.24 -3.04
N GLN A 8 -11.15 -5.66 -1.94
CA GLN A 8 -10.63 -5.50 -0.59
C GLN A 8 -9.37 -6.34 -0.51
N SER A 9 -8.22 -5.67 -0.47
CA SER A 9 -6.93 -6.33 -0.32
C SER A 9 -6.85 -7.01 1.03
N SER A 10 -6.16 -8.16 1.11
CA SER A 10 -5.97 -8.82 2.40
C SER A 10 -5.16 -7.92 3.36
N PRO A 11 -5.42 -7.94 4.68
CA PRO A 11 -4.65 -7.11 5.62
C PRO A 11 -3.14 -7.35 5.53
N GLU A 12 -2.73 -8.61 5.35
CA GLU A 12 -1.33 -9.00 5.20
C GLU A 12 -0.69 -8.37 3.95
N PHE A 13 -1.39 -8.37 2.81
CA PHE A 13 -0.90 -7.70 1.61
C PHE A 13 -0.91 -6.18 1.75
N THR A 14 -1.95 -5.59 2.34
CA THR A 14 -2.02 -4.13 2.57
C THR A 14 -0.84 -3.66 3.41
N SER A 15 -0.51 -4.36 4.50
CA SER A 15 0.65 -4.02 5.33
C SER A 15 1.96 -4.12 4.56
N TYR A 16 2.17 -5.21 3.81
CA TYR A 16 3.36 -5.38 2.96
C TYR A 16 3.46 -4.27 1.91
N TYR A 17 2.36 -4.00 1.20
CA TYR A 17 2.28 -2.97 0.17
C TYR A 17 2.61 -1.59 0.74
N LEU A 18 1.99 -1.21 1.86
CA LEU A 18 2.22 0.09 2.49
C LEU A 18 3.68 0.25 2.94
N GLN A 19 4.26 -0.79 3.56
CA GLN A 19 5.67 -0.76 3.94
C GLN A 19 6.56 -0.54 2.71
N ARG A 20 6.34 -1.31 1.64
CA ARG A 20 7.16 -1.18 0.42
C ARG A 20 6.94 0.17 -0.26
N ALA A 21 5.69 0.59 -0.44
CA ALA A 21 5.35 1.84 -1.11
C ALA A 21 5.91 3.05 -0.37
N THR A 22 5.83 3.09 0.96
CA THR A 22 6.40 4.18 1.76
C THR A 22 7.93 4.21 1.73
N GLN A 23 8.59 3.05 1.61
CA GLN A 23 10.03 2.98 1.43
C GLN A 23 10.47 3.49 0.06
N GLU A 24 9.83 3.01 -1.01
CA GLU A 24 10.15 3.39 -2.40
C GLU A 24 9.84 4.86 -2.67
N LEU A 25 8.75 5.37 -2.10
CA LEU A 25 8.33 6.77 -2.26
C LEU A 25 8.88 7.67 -1.16
N SER A 26 9.87 7.24 -0.38
CA SER A 26 10.34 7.98 0.80
C SER A 26 10.78 9.41 0.48
N GLU A 27 11.50 9.62 -0.63
CA GLU A 27 11.91 10.96 -1.07
C GLU A 27 10.71 11.83 -1.47
N ASP A 28 9.76 11.28 -2.20
CA ASP A 28 8.57 12.01 -2.65
C ASP A 28 7.61 12.30 -1.49
N LEU A 29 7.45 11.37 -0.55
CA LEU A 29 6.72 11.60 0.69
C LEU A 29 7.37 12.70 1.53
N ASN A 30 8.70 12.78 1.53
CA ASN A 30 9.40 13.88 2.18
C ASN A 30 9.14 15.21 1.46
N LYS A 31 9.14 15.25 0.12
CA LYS A 31 8.77 16.47 -0.63
C LYS A 31 7.34 16.90 -0.34
N VAL A 32 6.38 15.97 -0.41
CA VAL A 32 4.96 16.22 -0.11
C VAL A 32 4.80 16.77 1.30
N ARG A 33 5.47 16.19 2.29
CA ARG A 33 5.41 16.65 3.69
C ARG A 33 5.99 18.06 3.89
N ASN A 34 6.97 18.45 3.10
CA ASN A 34 7.61 19.77 3.18
C ASN A 34 6.96 20.82 2.25
N ALA A 35 5.91 20.46 1.52
CA ALA A 35 5.17 21.42 0.68
C ALA A 35 4.42 22.44 1.54
N GLU A 36 4.34 23.68 1.07
CA GLU A 36 3.73 24.80 1.81
C GLU A 36 2.25 24.61 2.15
N ASP A 37 1.55 23.82 1.34
CA ASP A 37 0.13 23.50 1.46
C ASP A 37 -0.16 22.20 2.20
N PHE A 38 0.88 21.44 2.60
CA PHE A 38 0.71 20.22 3.37
C PHE A 38 0.42 20.54 4.84
N LYS A 39 -0.75 20.12 5.30
CA LYS A 39 -1.28 20.44 6.64
C LYS A 39 -1.60 19.17 7.42
N ALA A 40 -1.90 19.34 8.71
CA ALA A 40 -2.20 18.20 9.59
C ALA A 40 -3.39 17.37 9.10
N ASP A 41 -4.38 18.01 8.48
CA ASP A 41 -5.55 17.41 7.84
C ASP A 41 -5.25 16.75 6.48
N SER A 42 -4.08 16.98 5.88
CA SER A 42 -3.61 16.26 4.69
C SER A 42 -3.15 14.84 5.01
N ILE A 43 -2.80 14.53 6.26
CA ILE A 43 -2.30 13.21 6.67
C ILE A 43 -3.32 12.09 6.43
N PRO A 44 -4.59 12.19 6.90
CA PRO A 44 -5.59 11.16 6.62
C PRO A 44 -5.80 10.94 5.12
N PHE A 45 -5.78 12.01 4.33
CA PHE A 45 -5.92 11.91 2.87
C PHE A 45 -4.75 11.14 2.25
N LEU A 46 -3.51 11.46 2.62
CA LEU A 46 -2.32 10.74 2.15
C LEU A 46 -2.37 9.25 2.53
N VAL A 47 -2.74 8.94 3.78
CA VAL A 47 -2.87 7.56 4.26
C VAL A 47 -3.93 6.81 3.44
N HIS A 48 -5.11 7.41 3.21
CA HIS A 48 -6.16 6.80 2.40
C HIS A 48 -5.74 6.59 0.94
N ALA A 49 -5.00 7.53 0.35
CA ALA A 49 -4.49 7.39 -1.01
C ALA A 49 -3.50 6.22 -1.13
N LEU A 50 -2.56 6.11 -0.18
CA LEU A 50 -1.62 4.99 -0.13
C LEU A 50 -2.36 3.66 0.08
N GLN A 51 -3.35 3.59 0.97
CA GLN A 51 -4.15 2.38 1.17
C GLN A 51 -4.93 1.97 -0.08
N GLN A 52 -5.49 2.93 -0.83
CA GLN A 52 -6.21 2.66 -2.07
C GLN A 52 -5.33 2.01 -3.14
N GLY A 53 -4.03 2.34 -3.17
CA GLY A 53 -3.06 1.73 -4.08
C GLY A 53 -2.98 0.20 -3.94
N ALA A 54 -3.19 -0.35 -2.74
CA ALA A 54 -3.22 -1.80 -2.53
C ALA A 54 -4.39 -2.49 -3.26
N GLY A 55 -5.52 -1.79 -3.42
CA GLY A 55 -6.70 -2.30 -4.12
C GLY A 55 -6.54 -2.43 -5.64
N LEU A 56 -5.45 -1.91 -6.20
CA LEU A 56 -5.15 -1.99 -7.64
C LEU A 56 -4.64 -3.37 -8.07
N PHE A 57 -4.21 -4.21 -7.13
CA PHE A 57 -3.69 -5.55 -7.40
C PHE A 57 -4.79 -6.61 -7.36
N SER A 58 -4.77 -7.55 -8.29
CA SER A 58 -5.70 -8.69 -8.27
C SER A 58 -5.50 -9.56 -7.02
N VAL A 59 -6.54 -10.28 -6.59
CA VAL A 59 -6.43 -11.20 -5.43
C VAL A 59 -5.32 -12.23 -5.64
N GLU A 60 -5.09 -12.67 -6.88
CA GLU A 60 -4.04 -13.63 -7.23
C GLU A 60 -2.64 -13.01 -7.11
N ASP A 61 -2.45 -11.77 -7.56
CA ASP A 61 -1.20 -11.03 -7.36
C ASP A 61 -0.89 -10.87 -5.88
N GLN A 62 -1.89 -10.45 -5.10
CA GLN A 62 -1.73 -10.26 -3.67
C GLN A 62 -1.29 -11.55 -2.98
N LYS A 63 -1.93 -12.68 -3.31
CA LYS A 63 -1.57 -14.01 -2.77
C LYS A 63 -0.14 -14.41 -3.13
N ARG A 64 0.31 -14.19 -4.36
CA ARG A 64 1.68 -14.52 -4.79
C ARG A 64 2.72 -13.74 -4.00
N VAL A 65 2.48 -12.44 -3.80
CA VAL A 65 3.40 -11.55 -3.09
C VAL A 65 3.51 -11.93 -1.61
N VAL A 66 2.40 -12.25 -0.93
CA VAL A 66 2.45 -12.65 0.50
C VAL A 66 2.92 -14.10 0.73
N ALA A 67 2.81 -14.97 -0.28
CA ALA A 67 3.31 -16.34 -0.20
C ALA A 67 4.83 -16.44 -0.37
N ALA A 68 5.43 -15.59 -1.22
CA ALA A 68 6.86 -15.56 -1.48
C ALA A 68 7.76 -15.39 -0.23
N PRO A 69 7.46 -14.49 0.74
CA PRO A 69 8.27 -14.36 1.95
C PRO A 69 8.16 -15.57 2.89
N LYS A 70 7.03 -16.32 2.91
CA LYS A 70 6.86 -17.50 3.79
C LYS A 70 7.67 -18.73 3.36
N ALA A 71 8.15 -18.75 2.11
CA ALA A 71 9.02 -19.82 1.63
C ALA A 71 10.48 -19.66 2.11
N LYS A 72 10.93 -18.43 2.39
CA LYS A 72 12.33 -18.16 2.81
C LYS A 72 12.64 -18.52 4.26
N ASP A 73 11.62 -18.65 5.12
CA ASP A 73 11.77 -19.01 6.54
C ASP A 73 11.59 -20.52 6.82
N ARG A 74 11.21 -21.33 5.82
CA ARG A 74 10.97 -22.78 6.01
C ARG A 74 12.18 -23.67 5.65
N ASP A 75 13.22 -23.08 5.07
CA ASP A 75 14.43 -23.77 4.63
C ASP A 75 15.70 -23.32 5.41
N ALA A 76 15.53 -22.66 6.56
CA ALA A 76 16.61 -22.22 7.46
C ALA A 76 16.71 -23.07 8.73
#